data_AF-A0A9E3TY69-F1
#
_entry.id   AF-A0A9E3TY69-F1
#
_cell.length_a   1.000
_cell.length_b   1.000
_cell.length_c   1.000
_cell.angle_alpha   90.00
_cell.angle_beta   90.00
_cell.angle_gamma   90.00
#
_symmetry.space_group_name_H-M   'P 1'
#
loop_
_entity.id
_entity.type
_entity.pdbx_description
1 polymer ?
#
loop_
_entity_poly.entity_id
_entity_poly.type
_entity_poly.pdbx_seq_one_letter_code
_entity_poly.pdbx_strand_id
1 'polypeptide(L)' 'MADRDILQRFGDRVRELRKDCGWSQEELALECGLDRTYMGGIERGERNVALRNIEKIAEALGITIAELMSDV' A
#
# COMPACT_ATOMS: atom_id res chain seq x y z
N MET A 1 -17.46 9.43 6.74
CA MET A 1 -16.74 8.89 5.57
C MET A 1 -17.74 8.07 4.79
N ALA A 2 -17.87 8.27 3.48
CA ALA A 2 -18.73 7.40 2.67
C ALA A 2 -18.26 5.95 2.83
N ASP A 3 -19.22 5.01 2.86
CA ASP A 3 -19.06 3.58 3.08
C ASP A 3 -18.24 2.91 1.96
N ARG A 4 -16.94 3.25 1.88
CA ARG A 4 -15.99 2.66 0.94
C ARG A 4 -15.32 1.47 1.61
N ASP A 5 -15.21 0.40 0.84
CA ASP A 5 -14.53 -0.82 1.24
C ASP A 5 -13.11 -0.53 1.75
N ILE A 6 -12.70 -1.25 2.80
CA ILE A 6 -11.40 -1.05 3.45
C ILE A 6 -10.24 -1.31 2.49
N LEU A 7 -10.38 -2.23 1.52
CA LEU A 7 -9.31 -2.51 0.56
C LEU A 7 -9.10 -1.31 -0.37
N GLN A 8 -10.18 -0.61 -0.75
CA GLN A 8 -10.07 0.60 -1.56
C GLN A 8 -9.38 1.73 -0.80
N ARG A 9 -9.77 1.95 0.46
CA ARG A 9 -9.18 2.99 1.32
C ARG A 9 -7.69 2.72 1.57
N PHE A 10 -7.35 1.47 1.89
CA PHE A 10 -5.97 1.03 2.04
C PHE A 10 -5.16 1.18 0.75
N GLY A 11 -5.73 0.73 -0.38
CA GLY A 11 -5.08 0.83 -1.68
C GLY A 11 -4.81 2.27 -2.12
N ASP A 12 -5.76 3.19 -1.88
CA ASP A 12 -5.58 4.60 -2.15
C ASP A 12 -4.49 5.23 -1.27
N ARG A 13 -4.44 4.85 0.01
CA ARG A 13 -3.41 5.31 0.94
C ARG A 13 -2.00 4.84 0.55
N VAL A 14 -1.85 3.57 0.16
CA VAL A 14 -0.57 3.04 -0.36
C VAL A 14 -0.14 3.79 -1.62
N ARG A 15 -1.09 4.07 -2.53
CA ARG A 15 -0.83 4.81 -3.77
C ARG A 15 -0.38 6.24 -3.50
N GLU A 16 -1.02 6.93 -2.56
CA GLU A 16 -0.67 8.29 -2.14
C GLU A 16 0.77 8.33 -1.64
N LEU A 17 1.09 7.55 -0.60
CA LEU A 17 2.41 7.52 0.01
C LEU A 17 3.51 7.12 -0.99
N ARG A 18 3.24 6.15 -1.86
CA ARG A 18 4.16 5.77 -2.93
C ARG A 18 4.49 6.95 -3.85
N LYS A 19 3.47 7.72 -4.24
CA LYS A 19 3.65 8.89 -5.11
C LYS A 19 4.41 10.01 -4.41
N ASP A 20 4.22 10.19 -3.11
CA ASP A 20 4.98 11.15 -2.31
C ASP A 20 6.47 10.79 -2.24
N CYS A 21 6.80 9.49 -2.26
CA CYS A 21 8.17 8.99 -2.43
C CYS A 21 8.71 9.12 -3.88
N GLY A 22 7.87 9.53 -4.84
CA GLY A 22 8.25 9.62 -6.25
C GLY A 22 8.39 8.28 -6.96
N TRP A 23 7.89 7.19 -6.37
CA TRP A 23 8.08 5.83 -6.88
C TRP A 23 6.98 5.39 -7.83
N SER A 24 7.35 4.59 -8.82
CA SER A 24 6.47 3.75 -9.61
C SER A 24 5.99 2.53 -8.80
N GLN A 25 4.93 1.87 -9.27
CA GLN A 25 4.46 0.61 -8.66
C GLN A 25 5.53 -0.49 -8.70
N GLU A 26 6.41 -0.47 -9.69
CA GLU A 26 7.50 -1.43 -9.83
C GLU A 26 8.58 -1.19 -8.78
N GLU A 27 8.96 0.06 -8.54
CA GLU A 27 9.92 0.43 -7.49
C GLU A 27 9.40 0.04 -6.10
N LEU A 28 8.17 0.43 -5.72
CA LEU A 28 7.64 0.02 -4.42
C LEU A 28 7.51 -1.51 -4.29
N ALA A 29 7.08 -2.19 -5.35
CA ALA A 29 7.00 -3.64 -5.34
C ALA A 29 8.36 -4.29 -5.12
N LEU A 30 9.41 -3.77 -5.78
CA LEU A 30 10.79 -4.23 -5.61
C LEU A 30 11.26 -4.03 -4.16
N GLU A 31 11.08 -2.83 -3.59
CA GLU A 31 11.46 -2.52 -2.21
C GLU A 31 10.70 -3.41 -1.19
N CYS A 32 9.43 -3.72 -1.45
CA CYS A 32 8.65 -4.63 -0.61
C CYS A 32 9.00 -6.12 -0.82
N GLY A 33 9.77 -6.47 -1.85
CA GLY A 33 9.96 -7.85 -2.30
C GLY A 33 8.65 -8.52 -2.72
N LEU A 34 7.78 -7.78 -3.42
CA LEU A 34 6.47 -8.20 -3.92
C LEU A 34 6.42 -8.16 -5.45
N ASP A 35 5.46 -8.88 -6.04
CA ASP A 35 5.20 -8.78 -7.46
C ASP A 35 4.49 -7.46 -7.81
N ARG A 36 4.92 -6.81 -8.91
CA ARG A 36 4.35 -5.53 -9.38
C ARG A 36 2.84 -5.63 -9.63
N THR A 37 2.34 -6.74 -10.17
CA THR A 37 0.89 -6.93 -10.41
C THR A 37 0.12 -7.07 -9.10
N TYR A 38 0.73 -7.70 -8.09
CA TYR A 38 0.17 -7.77 -6.75
C TYR A 38 0.11 -6.39 -6.10
N MET A 39 1.18 -5.59 -6.18
CA MET A 39 1.19 -4.19 -5.73
C MET A 39 0.09 -3.36 -6.42
N GLY A 40 -0.03 -3.47 -7.75
CA GLY A 40 -1.09 -2.79 -8.48
C GLY A 40 -2.50 -3.23 -8.05
N GLY A 41 -2.69 -4.52 -7.74
CA GLY A 41 -3.95 -5.05 -7.22
C GLY A 41 -4.28 -4.54 -5.82
N ILE A 42 -3.28 -4.38 -4.95
CA ILE A 42 -3.45 -3.74 -3.63
C ILE A 42 -3.95 -2.31 -3.81
N GLU A 43 -3.31 -1.51 -4.65
CA GLU A 43 -3.70 -0.11 -4.84
C GLU A 43 -5.10 0.08 -5.45
N ARG A 44 -5.60 -0.93 -6.17
CA ARG A 44 -6.96 -0.94 -6.73
C ARG A 44 -8.00 -1.55 -5.79
N GLY A 45 -7.61 -1.97 -4.58
CA GLY A 45 -8.50 -2.65 -3.63
C GLY A 45 -8.91 -4.06 -4.04
N GLU A 46 -8.22 -4.68 -5.01
CA GLU A 46 -8.54 -6.00 -5.55
C GLU A 46 -7.87 -7.15 -4.76
N ARG A 47 -7.11 -6.82 -3.72
CA ARG A 47 -6.32 -7.75 -2.93
C ARG A 47 -6.53 -7.52 -1.45
N ASN A 48 -6.98 -8.55 -0.76
CA ASN A 48 -6.91 -8.61 0.70
C ASN A 48 -5.46 -8.90 1.11
N VAL A 49 -4.71 -7.85 1.44
CA VAL A 49 -3.29 -7.93 1.76
C VAL A 49 -3.08 -8.57 3.14
N ALA A 50 -2.14 -9.50 3.25
CA ALA A 50 -1.80 -10.11 4.53
C ALA A 50 -1.01 -9.13 5.41
N LEU A 51 -1.15 -9.22 6.73
CA LEU A 51 -0.48 -8.33 7.69
C LEU A 51 1.04 -8.24 7.49
N ARG A 52 1.71 -9.36 7.15
CA ARG A 52 3.16 -9.37 6.83
C ARG A 52 3.53 -8.49 5.64
N ASN A 53 2.64 -8.37 4.66
CA ASN A 53 2.87 -7.49 3.51
C ASN A 53 2.55 -6.04 3.85
N ILE A 54 1.62 -5.77 4.77
CA ILE A 54 1.40 -4.41 5.31
C ILE A 54 2.65 -3.92 6.03
N GLU A 55 3.26 -4.77 6.87
CA GLU A 55 4.54 -4.48 7.54
C GLU A 55 5.64 -4.15 6.52
N LYS A 56 5.84 -4.99 5.50
CA LYS A 56 6.81 -4.73 4.42
C LYS A 56 6.58 -3.42 3.68
N ILE A 57 5.31 -3.07 3.41
CA ILE A 57 4.97 -1.80 2.75
C ILE A 57 5.32 -0.62 3.66
N ALA A 58 5.01 -0.71 4.95
CA ALA A 58 5.36 0.33 5.91
C ALA A 58 6.89 0.50 6.03
N GLU A 59 7.63 -0.61 6.13
CA GLU A 59 9.10 -0.62 6.15
C GLU A 59 9.70 -0.01 4.88
N ALA A 60 9.21 -0.41 3.69
CA ALA A 60 9.67 0.14 2.42
C ALA A 60 9.41 1.65 2.31
N LEU A 61 8.27 2.13 2.81
CA LEU A 61 7.93 3.55 2.85
C LEU A 61 8.63 4.33 3.99
N GLY A 62 9.37 3.64 4.87
CA GLY A 62 10.08 4.26 6.00
C GLY A 62 9.16 4.78 7.11
N ILE A 63 7.96 4.21 7.26
CA ILE A 63 6.94 4.63 8.24
C ILE A 63 6.47 3.45 9.09
N THR A 64 5.75 3.75 10.17
CA THR A 64 5.09 2.73 11.00
C THR A 64 3.79 2.23 10.36
N ILE A 65 3.34 1.03 10.76
CA ILE A 65 2.02 0.51 10.35
C ILE A 65 0.90 1.47 10.79
N ALA A 66 1.03 2.14 11.93
CA ALA A 66 0.04 3.10 12.41
C ALA A 66 -0.10 4.31 11.47
N GLU A 67 1.02 4.87 10.98
CA GLU A 67 1.05 5.97 10.01
C GLU A 67 0.54 5.53 8.63
N LEU A 68 0.85 4.30 8.23
CA LEU A 68 0.29 3.71 7.00
C LEU A 68 -1.25 3.61 7.09
N MET A 69 -1.80 3.36 8.27
CA MET A 69 -3.23 3.14 8.50
C MET A 69 -4.01 4.39 8.95
N SER A 70 -3.37 5.56 9.12
CA SER A 70 -3.96 6.75 9.74
C SER A 70 -5.22 7.29 9.05
N ASP A 71 -5.32 7.07 7.74
CA ASP A 71 -6.39 7.57 6.86
C ASP A 71 -7.13 6.45 6.11
N VAL A 72 -6.90 5.20 6.56
CA VAL A 72 -7.50 4.00 6.00
C VAL A 72 -8.87 3.76 6.56
#